data_AF-Q670Q3-F1
#
_entry.id   AF-Q670Q3-F1
#
_cell.length_a   1.000
_cell.length_b   1.000
_cell.length_c   1.000
_cell.angle_alpha   90.00
_cell.angle_beta   90.00
_cell.angle_gamma   90.00
#
_symmetry.space_group_name_H-M   'P 1'
#
loop_
_entity.id
_entity.type
_entity.pdbx_description
1 polymer ?
#
loop_
_entity_poly.entity_id
_entity_poly.type
_entity_poly.pdbx_seq_one_letter_code
_entity_poly.pdbx_strand_id
1 'polypeptide(L)'
;FTIDYSHNRFLKDGQPFRYISGSIHYSRVPRFYWKDRLLKMKMAGLNAIQTYVPWNFHEPQPGQYQFSGEQDVEYFIKLAHELGLLVILRPGPYICAEWDMGGLPAWLL
;
A
#
# COMPACT_ATOMS: atom_id res chain seq x y z
N PHE A 1 15.63 -5.67 -6.45
CA PHE A 1 14.53 -5.61 -7.43
C PHE A 1 14.92 -4.60 -8.50
N THR A 2 14.93 -4.99 -9.77
CA THR A 2 15.40 -4.15 -10.89
C THR A 2 14.53 -4.36 -12.13
N ILE A 3 14.58 -3.40 -13.06
CA ILE A 3 13.96 -3.51 -14.39
C ILE A 3 15.01 -4.07 -15.36
N ASP A 4 14.66 -5.15 -16.05
CA ASP A 4 15.42 -5.71 -17.15
C ASP A 4 14.82 -5.20 -18.46
N TYR A 5 15.34 -4.06 -18.92
CA TYR A 5 14.91 -3.40 -20.15
C TYR A 5 15.12 -4.27 -21.39
N SER A 6 16.16 -5.12 -21.40
CA SER A 6 16.48 -5.96 -22.56
C SER A 6 15.45 -7.06 -22.81
N HIS A 7 14.81 -7.56 -21.75
CA HIS A 7 13.82 -8.65 -21.83
C HIS A 7 12.40 -8.21 -21.40
N ASN A 8 12.14 -6.90 -21.28
CA ASN A 8 10.83 -6.33 -20.92
C ASN A 8 10.21 -6.97 -19.65
N ARG A 9 10.99 -7.13 -18.59
CA ARG A 9 10.55 -7.80 -17.35
C ARG A 9 11.18 -7.21 -16.10
N PHE A 10 10.73 -7.66 -14.93
CA PHE A 10 11.41 -7.38 -13.67
C PHE A 10 12.37 -8.50 -13.31
N LEU A 11 13.42 -8.17 -12.56
CA LEU A 11 14.25 -9.12 -11.85
C LEU A 11 14.11 -8.90 -10.34
N LYS A 12 13.80 -9.99 -9.61
CA LYS A 12 13.88 -10.03 -8.16
C LYS A 12 15.06 -10.93 -7.79
N ASP A 13 16.04 -10.36 -7.10
CA ASP A 13 17.26 -11.06 -6.68
C ASP A 13 17.98 -11.76 -7.85
N GLY A 14 18.04 -11.07 -9.00
CA GLY A 14 18.65 -11.58 -10.24
C GLY A 14 17.77 -12.54 -11.07
N GLN A 15 16.62 -12.96 -10.55
CA GLN A 15 15.74 -13.92 -11.23
C GLN A 15 14.55 -13.24 -11.91
N PRO A 16 14.09 -13.71 -13.10
CA PRO A 16 12.89 -13.22 -13.75
C PRO A 16 11.68 -13.22 -12.82
N PHE A 17 10.99 -12.09 -12.74
CA PHE A 17 9.88 -11.87 -11.82
C PHE A 17 8.73 -11.14 -12.50
N ARG A 18 7.50 -11.54 -12.16
CA ARG A 18 6.27 -10.86 -12.53
C ARG A 18 5.33 -10.86 -11.33
N TYR A 19 4.83 -9.69 -10.95
CA TYR A 19 3.82 -9.62 -9.91
C TYR A 19 2.43 -9.93 -10.47
N ILE A 20 1.60 -10.53 -9.62
CA ILE A 20 0.14 -10.56 -9.75
C ILE A 20 -0.36 -9.94 -8.44
N SER A 21 -0.99 -8.77 -8.56
CA SER A 21 -1.31 -7.89 -7.43
C SER A 21 -2.81 -7.61 -7.35
N GLY A 22 -3.28 -7.30 -6.15
CA GLY A 22 -4.62 -6.82 -5.86
C GLY A 22 -4.58 -5.60 -4.95
N SER A 23 -5.55 -4.70 -5.11
CA SER A 23 -5.63 -3.50 -4.27
C SER A 23 -6.33 -3.76 -2.94
N ILE A 24 -5.72 -3.26 -1.87
CA ILE A 24 -6.28 -3.20 -0.52
C ILE A 24 -5.85 -1.86 0.08
N HIS A 25 -6.81 -1.07 0.57
CA HIS A 25 -6.52 0.22 1.19
C HIS A 25 -6.66 0.05 2.70
N TYR A 26 -5.55 0.12 3.44
CA TYR A 26 -5.56 -0.06 4.90
C TYR A 26 -6.48 0.96 5.59
N SER A 27 -6.59 2.18 5.06
CA SER A 27 -7.51 3.21 5.56
C SER A 27 -9.00 2.89 5.39
N ARG A 28 -9.36 1.80 4.70
CA ARG A 28 -10.74 1.34 4.48
C ARG A 28 -11.07 0.01 5.17
N VAL A 29 -10.10 -0.60 5.85
CA VAL A 29 -10.28 -1.87 6.54
C VAL A 29 -9.79 -1.66 7.97
N PRO A 30 -10.59 -1.95 9.01
CA PRO A 30 -10.09 -1.86 10.37
C PRO A 30 -8.85 -2.73 10.58
N ARG A 31 -7.86 -2.25 11.35
CA ARG A 31 -6.58 -2.92 11.61
C ARG A 31 -6.74 -4.33 12.12
N PHE A 32 -7.77 -4.55 12.94
CA PHE A 32 -8.16 -5.88 13.43
C PHE A 32 -8.31 -6.92 12.30
N TYR A 33 -8.75 -6.49 11.11
CA TYR A 33 -8.96 -7.38 9.97
C TYR A 33 -7.84 -7.38 8.93
N TRP A 34 -6.80 -6.56 9.04
CA TRP A 34 -5.74 -6.49 8.02
C TRP A 34 -5.12 -7.85 7.72
N LYS A 35 -4.75 -8.60 8.76
CA LYS A 35 -4.15 -9.94 8.60
C LYS A 35 -5.09 -10.90 7.89
N ASP A 36 -6.38 -10.89 8.25
CA ASP A 36 -7.37 -11.75 7.61
C ASP A 36 -7.52 -11.44 6.12
N ARG A 37 -7.62 -10.15 5.75
CA ARG A 37 -7.76 -9.75 4.34
C ARG A 37 -6.50 -10.08 3.54
N LEU A 38 -5.31 -9.77 4.07
CA LEU A 38 -4.03 -10.07 3.43
C LEU A 38 -3.82 -11.58 3.25
N LEU A 39 -4.18 -12.39 4.24
CA LEU A 39 -4.07 -13.84 4.13
C LEU A 39 -5.00 -14.39 3.03
N LYS A 40 -6.25 -13.90 2.94
CA LYS A 40 -7.16 -14.27 1.85
C LYS A 40 -6.61 -13.88 0.47
N MET A 41 -6.03 -12.69 0.36
CA MET A 41 -5.35 -12.24 -0.87
C MET A 41 -4.18 -13.15 -1.24
N LYS A 42 -3.37 -13.56 -0.26
CA LYS A 42 -2.28 -14.52 -0.46
C LYS A 42 -2.82 -15.88 -0.94
N MET A 43 -3.87 -16.39 -0.31
CA MET A 43 -4.49 -17.67 -0.68
C MET A 43 -5.18 -17.64 -2.04
N ALA A 44 -5.57 -16.46 -2.53
CA ALA A 44 -6.04 -16.27 -3.90
C ALA A 44 -4.91 -16.34 -4.96
N GLY A 45 -3.65 -16.53 -4.53
CA GLY A 45 -2.49 -16.68 -5.42
C GLY A 45 -1.75 -15.36 -5.71
N LEU A 46 -2.12 -14.25 -5.06
CA LEU A 46 -1.39 -12.99 -5.22
C LEU A 46 0.00 -13.09 -4.59
N ASN A 47 1.00 -12.54 -5.28
CA ASN A 47 2.38 -12.44 -4.78
C ASN A 47 2.76 -11.00 -4.39
N ALA A 48 1.87 -10.04 -4.65
CA ALA A 48 1.98 -8.66 -4.22
C ALA A 48 0.61 -8.09 -3.86
N ILE A 49 0.60 -7.01 -3.09
CA ILE A 49 -0.57 -6.16 -2.87
C ILE A 49 -0.24 -4.73 -3.30
N GLN A 50 -1.27 -3.93 -3.55
CA GLN A 50 -1.13 -2.51 -3.87
C GLN A 50 -2.00 -1.66 -2.94
N THR A 51 -1.43 -0.59 -2.37
CA THR A 51 -2.17 0.34 -1.51
C THR A 51 -1.87 1.79 -1.86
N TYR A 52 -2.84 2.68 -1.60
CA TYR A 52 -2.61 4.12 -1.55
C TYR A 52 -2.17 4.57 -0.16
N VAL A 53 -1.56 5.75 -0.06
CA VAL A 53 -1.32 6.49 1.20
C VAL A 53 -2.07 7.82 1.11
N PRO A 54 -3.24 7.97 1.75
CA PRO A 54 -3.98 9.23 1.72
C PRO A 54 -3.29 10.25 2.64
N TRP A 55 -2.75 11.34 2.09
CA TRP A 55 -2.00 12.32 2.87
C TRP A 55 -2.87 12.96 3.97
N ASN A 56 -4.10 13.35 3.66
CA ASN A 56 -5.05 13.89 4.63
C ASN A 56 -5.43 12.93 5.78
N PHE A 57 -5.24 11.61 5.60
CA PHE A 57 -5.43 10.62 6.65
C PHE A 57 -4.26 10.59 7.64
N HIS A 58 -3.08 11.02 7.19
CA HIS A 58 -1.86 11.04 8.00
C HIS A 58 -1.49 12.44 8.52
N GLU A 59 -1.93 13.52 7.88
CA GLU A 59 -1.61 14.90 8.30
C GLU A 59 -2.88 15.78 8.31
N PRO A 60 -3.76 15.62 9.31
CA PRO A 60 -5.00 16.39 9.41
C PRO A 60 -4.78 17.89 9.60
N GLN A 61 -3.64 18.31 10.16
CA GLN A 61 -3.21 19.70 10.30
C GLN A 61 -1.71 19.79 9.96
N PRO A 62 -1.22 20.94 9.45
CA PRO A 62 0.20 21.10 9.10
C PRO A 62 1.12 20.72 10.27
N GLY A 63 2.03 19.78 10.03
CA GLY A 63 3.00 19.27 11.00
C GLY A 63 2.45 18.32 12.06
N GLN A 64 1.16 17.98 12.04
CA GLN A 64 0.54 17.04 12.99
C GLN A 64 0.29 15.70 12.31
N TYR A 65 1.09 14.69 12.67
CA TYR A 65 1.08 13.40 11.99
C TYR A 65 0.35 12.31 12.77
N GLN A 66 -0.37 11.44 12.05
CA GLN A 66 -1.01 10.22 12.57
C GLN A 66 -0.42 9.00 11.87
N PHE A 67 0.33 8.18 12.60
CA PHE A 67 0.95 6.93 12.12
C PHE A 67 0.77 5.75 13.10
N SER A 68 -0.24 5.82 13.95
CA SER A 68 -0.55 4.80 14.96
C SER A 68 -1.96 4.23 14.75
N GLY A 69 -2.28 3.10 15.39
CA GLY A 69 -3.61 2.51 15.32
C GLY A 69 -4.01 2.16 13.88
N GLU A 70 -5.11 2.72 13.40
CA GLU A 70 -5.66 2.54 12.04
C GLU A 70 -4.83 3.26 10.96
N GLN A 71 -4.03 4.26 11.36
CA GLN A 71 -3.13 5.03 10.50
C GLN A 71 -1.71 4.43 10.43
N ASP A 72 -1.48 3.24 10.98
CA ASP A 72 -0.16 2.61 11.03
C ASP A 72 0.19 1.90 9.71
N VAL A 73 0.54 2.68 8.70
CA VAL A 73 0.92 2.18 7.36
C VAL A 73 2.20 1.34 7.40
N GLU A 74 3.13 1.66 8.30
CA GLU A 74 4.36 0.89 8.48
C GLU A 74 4.05 -0.53 8.95
N TYR A 75 3.19 -0.68 9.96
CA TYR A 75 2.75 -1.98 10.42
C TYR A 75 1.98 -2.73 9.33
N PHE A 76 1.12 -2.06 8.57
CA PHE A 76 0.41 -2.69 7.45
C PHE A 76 1.37 -3.28 6.41
N ILE A 77 2.42 -2.53 6.03
CA ILE A 77 3.45 -2.99 5.08
C ILE A 77 4.28 -4.14 5.68
N LYS A 78 4.69 -4.02 6.95
CA LYS A 78 5.42 -5.09 7.67
C LYS A 78 4.60 -6.38 7.71
N LEU A 79 3.30 -6.27 8.01
CA LEU A 79 2.39 -7.41 8.04
C LEU A 79 2.22 -8.07 6.66
N ALA A 80 2.15 -7.29 5.58
CA ALA A 80 2.15 -7.85 4.22
C ALA A 80 3.45 -8.62 3.93
N HIS A 81 4.60 -8.07 4.35
CA HIS A 81 5.90 -8.72 4.20
C HIS A 81 5.99 -10.03 4.99
N GLU A 82 5.52 -10.06 6.24
CA GLU A 82 5.46 -11.27 7.09
C GLU A 82 4.64 -12.39 6.44
N LEU A 83 3.60 -12.05 5.67
CA LEU A 83 2.78 -12.99 4.91
C LEU A 83 3.38 -13.36 3.54
N GLY A 84 4.59 -12.89 3.22
CA GLY A 84 5.28 -13.16 1.97
C GLY A 84 4.60 -12.50 0.76
N LEU A 85 4.03 -11.31 0.93
CA LEU A 85 3.51 -10.46 -0.14
C LEU A 85 4.46 -9.28 -0.35
N LEU A 86 4.79 -8.97 -1.62
CA LEU A 86 5.43 -7.70 -1.97
C LEU A 86 4.40 -6.56 -1.93
N VAL A 87 4.87 -5.32 -1.87
CA VAL A 87 4.00 -4.13 -1.85
C VAL A 87 4.33 -3.20 -3.01
N ILE A 88 3.31 -2.85 -3.78
CA ILE A 88 3.32 -1.73 -4.73
C ILE A 88 2.73 -0.53 -3.99
N LEU A 89 3.59 0.40 -3.59
CA LEU A 89 3.17 1.59 -2.84
C LEU A 89 2.78 2.72 -3.79
N ARG A 90 1.59 3.30 -3.60
CA ARG A 90 1.13 4.48 -4.33
C ARG A 90 0.96 5.66 -3.36
N PRO A 91 2.04 6.38 -3.03
CA PRO A 91 2.02 7.36 -1.93
C PRO A 91 1.36 8.71 -2.28
N GLY A 92 0.91 8.93 -3.52
CA GLY A 92 0.33 10.20 -3.93
C GLY A 92 1.39 11.26 -4.34
N PRO A 93 1.22 12.55 -3.99
CA PRO A 93 0.39 13.06 -2.88
C PRO A 93 -1.11 13.11 -3.16
N TYR A 94 -1.52 13.21 -4.44
CA TYR A 94 -2.90 12.98 -4.87
C TYR A 94 -3.07 11.52 -5.27
N ILE A 95 -4.11 10.86 -4.76
CA ILE A 95 -4.39 9.44 -5.01
C ILE A 95 -5.68 9.18 -5.78
N CYS A 96 -6.52 10.20 -5.99
CA CYS A 96 -7.91 10.04 -6.43
C CYS A 96 -8.68 9.12 -5.47
N ALA A 97 -8.72 7.82 -5.79
CA ALA A 97 -9.16 6.72 -4.95
C ALA A 97 -10.60 6.80 -4.44
N GLU A 98 -11.44 7.71 -4.95
CA GLU A 98 -12.75 8.04 -4.38
C GLU A 98 -12.64 8.30 -2.86
N TRP A 99 -11.57 9.00 -2.48
CA TRP A 99 -11.28 9.44 -1.12
C TRP A 99 -11.47 10.96 -1.01
N ASP A 100 -11.77 11.45 0.19
CA ASP A 100 -11.99 12.87 0.43
C ASP A 100 -10.84 13.73 -0.13
N MET A 101 -11.21 14.73 -0.94
CA MET A 101 -10.32 15.62 -1.70
C MET A 101 -9.17 14.89 -2.45
N GLY A 102 -9.39 13.64 -2.87
CA GLY A 102 -8.37 12.83 -3.56
C GLY A 102 -7.14 12.51 -2.70
N GLY A 103 -7.26 12.57 -1.37
CA GLY A 103 -6.18 12.36 -0.41
C GLY A 103 -5.39 13.62 -0.05
N LEU A 104 -5.69 14.77 -0.66
CA LEU A 104 -5.05 16.04 -0.33
C LEU A 104 -5.64 16.64 0.96
N PRO A 105 -4.83 17.18 1.88
CA PRO A 105 -5.35 17.85 3.07
C PRO A 105 -6.09 19.14 2.73
N ALA A 106 -7.23 19.36 3.38
CA ALA A 106 -8.08 20.54 3.14
C ALA A 106 -7.38 21.88 3.48
N TRP A 107 -6.41 21.86 4.41
CA TRP A 107 -5.65 23.05 4.81
C TRP A 107 -4.70 23.58 3.73
N LEU A 108 -4.59 22.91 2.57
CA LEU A 108 -3.91 23.44 1.38
C LEU A 108 -4.67 24.61 0.73
N LEU A 109 -5.96 24.79 1.05
CA LEU A 109 -6.82 25.89 0.62
C LEU A 109 -6.84 27.00 1.68
#